data_AF-A0A0S8JX34-F1
#
_entry.id   AF-A0A0S8JX34-F1
#
_cell.length_a   1.000
_cell.length_b   1.000
_cell.length_c   1.000
_cell.angle_alpha   90.00
_cell.angle_beta   90.00
_cell.angle_gamma   90.00
#
_symmetry.space_group_name_H-M   'P 1'
#
loop_
_entity.id
_entity.type
_entity.pdbx_description
1 polymer ?
#
loop_
_entity_poly.entity_id
_entity_poly.type
_entity_poly.pdbx_seq_one_letter_code
_entity_poly.pdbx_strand_id
1 'polypeptide(L)'
;MGSNPINLAVRFLLEISALLTMGIWGWRQSETWLRFDLTFGIPVMAALIWGLFAVPDDPSRSGSVPIPVPGIIRLVMEIAFFVSVIWILYHLHYVRLSWILGLTVTIHYAISYDRVLWLIRH
;
A
#
# COMPACT_ATOMS: atom_id res chain seq x y z
N MET A 1 -17.99 -5.44 -3.86
CA MET A 1 -17.85 -4.68 -2.59
C MET A 1 -16.60 -3.82 -2.56
N GLY A 2 -15.67 -3.94 -3.52
CA GLY A 2 -14.44 -3.16 -3.57
C GLY A 2 -14.63 -1.64 -3.48
N SER A 3 -15.68 -1.11 -4.11
CA SER A 3 -16.05 0.32 -4.12
C SER A 3 -16.96 0.75 -2.96
N ASN A 4 -17.28 -0.13 -2.01
CA ASN A 4 -18.06 0.24 -0.83
C ASN A 4 -17.27 1.28 0.00
N PRO A 5 -17.90 2.40 0.43
CA PRO A 5 -17.21 3.47 1.17
C PRO A 5 -16.46 2.98 2.42
N ILE A 6 -17.00 1.98 3.13
CA ILE A 6 -16.35 1.41 4.32
C ILE A 6 -15.07 0.68 3.91
N ASN A 7 -15.13 -0.08 2.82
CA ASN A 7 -13.98 -0.82 2.33
C ASN A 7 -12.88 0.12 1.81
N LEU A 8 -13.28 1.24 1.17
CA LEU A 8 -12.35 2.30 0.78
C LEU A 8 -11.74 3.01 1.99
N ALA A 9 -12.51 3.26 3.05
CA ALA A 9 -11.99 3.82 4.30
C ALA A 9 -10.96 2.88 4.96
N VAL A 10 -11.24 1.57 4.99
CA VAL A 10 -10.27 0.56 5.47
C VAL A 10 -9.00 0.59 4.62
N ARG A 11 -9.13 0.60 3.30
CA ARG A 11 -7.99 0.72 2.38
C ARG A 11 -7.15 1.96 2.68
N PHE A 12 -7.80 3.10 2.85
CA PHE A 12 -7.14 4.36 3.17
C PHE A 12 -6.37 4.30 4.49
N LEU A 13 -6.96 3.72 5.54
CA LEU A 13 -6.28 3.51 6.82
C LEU A 13 -5.08 2.57 6.71
N LEU A 14 -5.18 1.52 5.89
CA LEU A 14 -4.08 0.63 5.58
C LEU A 14 -2.94 1.37 4.85
N GLU A 15 -3.27 2.21 3.88
CA GLU A 15 -2.31 3.03 3.13
C GLU A 15 -1.57 4.02 4.07
N ILE A 16 -2.29 4.72 4.95
CA ILE A 16 -1.66 5.60 5.96
C ILE A 16 -0.75 4.80 6.89
N SER A 17 -1.22 3.67 7.40
CA SER A 17 -0.45 2.83 8.33
C SER A 17 0.84 2.33 7.68
N ALA A 18 0.77 1.98 6.39
CA ALA A 18 1.93 1.60 5.59
C ALA A 18 2.95 2.73 5.47
N LEU A 19 2.51 3.93 5.08
CA LEU A 19 3.40 5.09 4.91
C LEU A 19 4.08 5.49 6.23
N LEU A 20 3.34 5.49 7.35
CA LEU A 20 3.90 5.75 8.68
C LEU A 20 4.95 4.70 9.06
N THR A 21 4.65 3.42 8.82
CA THR A 21 5.56 2.31 9.09
C THR A 21 6.86 2.44 8.29
N MET A 22 6.76 2.79 7.01
CA MET A 22 7.93 3.05 6.15
C MET A 22 8.78 4.23 6.66
N GLY A 23 8.14 5.29 7.16
CA GLY A 23 8.86 6.44 7.73
C GLY A 23 9.60 6.09 9.03
N ILE A 24 8.97 5.31 9.91
CA ILE A 24 9.59 4.79 11.14
C ILE A 24 10.79 3.89 10.79
N TRP A 25 10.66 3.07 9.75
CA TRP A 25 11.76 2.25 9.26
C TRP A 25 12.91 3.09 8.71
N GLY A 26 12.62 4.10 7.88
CA GLY A 26 13.61 5.04 7.35
C GLY A 26 14.41 5.75 8.44
N TRP A 27 13.75 6.13 9.55
CA TRP A 27 14.43 6.75 10.69
C TRP A 27 15.51 5.86 11.30
N ARG A 28 15.29 4.53 11.30
CA ARG A 28 16.21 3.55 11.91
C ARG A 28 17.34 3.11 10.98
N GLN A 29 17.40 3.60 9.74
CA GLN A 29 18.44 3.20 8.79
C GLN A 29 19.74 3.98 8.90
N SER A 30 19.75 5.13 9.59
CA SER A 30 20.94 5.95 9.73
C SER A 30 20.94 6.69 11.07
N GLU A 31 22.13 6.84 11.65
CA GLU A 31 22.34 7.67 12.84
C GLU A 31 22.70 9.13 12.46
N THR A 32 22.99 9.40 11.18
CA THR A 32 23.37 10.74 10.70
C THR A 32 22.14 11.57 10.32
N TRP A 33 22.38 12.76 9.74
CA TRP A 33 21.32 13.63 9.21
C TRP A 33 20.52 12.98 8.08
N LEU A 34 21.10 12.00 7.36
CA LEU A 34 20.42 11.24 6.32
C LEU A 34 19.14 10.54 6.80
N ARG A 35 18.99 10.32 8.12
CA ARG A 35 17.77 9.73 8.69
C ARG A 35 16.52 10.53 8.32
N PHE A 36 16.60 11.86 8.26
CA PHE A 36 15.45 12.70 7.92
C PHE A 36 15.03 12.49 6.47
N ASP A 37 16.01 12.48 5.55
CA ASP A 37 15.78 12.21 4.14
C ASP A 37 15.17 10.83 3.92
N LEU A 38 15.60 9.81 4.68
CA LEU A 38 15.03 8.46 4.60
C LEU A 38 13.62 8.38 5.19
N THR A 39 13.36 9.05 6.32
CA THR A 39 12.05 9.09 6.97
C THR A 39 10.97 9.68 6.07
N PHE A 40 11.28 10.73 5.30
CA PHE A 40 10.32 11.35 4.39
C PHE A 40 10.41 10.82 2.96
N GLY A 41 11.63 10.60 2.47
CA GLY A 41 11.89 10.16 1.10
C GLY A 41 11.30 8.78 0.81
N ILE A 42 11.43 7.81 1.73
CA ILE A 42 10.88 6.46 1.50
C ILE A 42 9.35 6.50 1.38
N PRO A 43 8.57 7.06 2.33
CA PRO A 43 7.13 7.16 2.18
C PRO A 43 6.68 8.01 0.99
N VAL A 44 7.35 9.12 0.71
CA VAL A 44 7.01 9.98 -0.45
C VAL A 44 7.20 9.22 -1.75
N MET A 45 8.32 8.53 -1.93
CA MET A 45 8.56 7.72 -3.11
C MET A 45 7.53 6.60 -3.24
N ALA A 46 7.19 5.93 -2.14
CA ALA A 46 6.17 4.89 -2.14
C ALA A 46 4.78 5.44 -2.48
N ALA A 47 4.41 6.62 -1.98
CA ALA A 47 3.16 7.30 -2.30
C ALA A 47 3.09 7.76 -3.76
N LEU A 48 4.21 8.25 -4.32
CA LEU A 48 4.32 8.59 -5.74
C LEU A 48 4.11 7.35 -6.60
N ILE A 49 4.77 6.24 -6.29
CA ILE A 49 4.58 4.97 -7.02
C ILE A 49 3.11 4.51 -6.90
N TRP A 50 2.50 4.63 -5.73
CA TRP A 50 1.10 4.25 -5.51
C TRP A 50 0.09 5.15 -6.25
N GLY A 51 0.40 6.44 -6.38
CA GLY A 51 -0.46 7.45 -6.98
C GLY A 51 -0.33 7.56 -8.50
N LEU A 52 0.90 7.47 -9.02
CA LEU A 52 1.19 7.68 -10.44
C LEU A 52 0.79 6.49 -11.30
N PHE A 53 1.08 5.26 -10.84
CA PHE A 53 0.80 4.04 -11.59
C PHE A 53 -0.59 3.51 -11.25
N ALA A 54 -1.57 3.71 -12.13
CA ALA A 54 -2.94 3.28 -11.91
C ALA A 54 -3.51 2.59 -13.16
N VAL A 55 -4.57 1.81 -12.94
CA VAL A 55 -5.32 1.19 -14.04
C VAL A 55 -6.33 2.21 -14.55
N PRO A 56 -6.41 2.44 -15.87
CA PRO A 56 -7.48 3.25 -16.46
C PRO A 56 -8.86 2.79 -15.97
N ASP A 57 -9.73 3.76 -15.67
CA ASP A 57 -11.10 3.51 -15.24
C ASP A 57 -11.25 2.63 -13.98
N ASP A 58 -10.22 2.58 -13.11
CA ASP A 58 -10.33 1.86 -11.83
C ASP A 58 -11.55 2.39 -11.04
N PRO A 59 -12.56 1.55 -10.75
CA PRO A 59 -13.79 1.96 -10.07
C PRO A 59 -13.56 2.55 -8.67
N SER A 60 -12.37 2.35 -8.11
CA SER A 60 -11.96 2.89 -6.81
C SER A 60 -11.26 4.25 -6.89
N ARG A 61 -11.08 4.83 -8.09
CA ARG A 61 -10.37 6.11 -8.30
C ARG A 61 -11.15 7.05 -9.22
N SER A 62 -10.71 8.30 -9.30
CA SER A 62 -11.37 9.39 -10.05
C SER A 62 -11.22 9.33 -11.57
N GLY A 63 -10.82 8.18 -12.14
CA GLY A 63 -10.67 7.99 -13.60
C GLY A 63 -9.45 8.68 -14.25
N SER A 64 -8.84 9.68 -13.62
CA SER A 64 -7.60 10.28 -14.11
C SER A 64 -6.38 9.44 -13.75
N VAL A 65 -5.67 8.95 -14.78
CA VAL A 65 -4.50 8.08 -14.62
C VAL A 65 -3.26 8.76 -15.19
N PRO A 66 -2.29 9.17 -14.36
CA PRO A 66 -1.05 9.79 -14.84
C PRO A 66 -0.19 8.82 -15.66
N ILE A 67 -0.03 7.58 -15.16
CA ILE A 67 0.74 6.53 -15.82
C ILE A 67 -0.09 5.25 -15.85
N PRO A 68 -0.66 4.88 -17.02
CA PRO A 68 -1.50 3.70 -17.14
C PRO A 68 -0.69 2.41 -17.03
N VAL A 69 -1.16 1.47 -16.21
CA VAL A 69 -0.59 0.13 -16.08
C VAL A 69 -1.66 -0.95 -16.17
N PRO A 70 -1.34 -2.16 -16.67
CA PRO A 70 -2.27 -3.29 -16.63
C PRO A 70 -2.70 -3.64 -15.20
N GLY A 71 -3.90 -4.17 -15.03
CA GLY A 71 -4.44 -4.48 -13.71
C GLY A 71 -3.64 -5.53 -12.94
N ILE A 72 -3.04 -6.51 -13.63
CA ILE A 72 -2.12 -7.47 -13.00
C ILE A 72 -0.87 -6.79 -12.44
N ILE A 73 -0.32 -5.79 -13.15
CA ILE A 73 0.84 -5.03 -12.67
C ILE A 73 0.44 -4.21 -11.45
N ARG A 74 -0.73 -3.55 -11.49
CA ARG A 74 -1.27 -2.86 -10.32
C ARG A 74 -1.43 -3.80 -9.12
N LEU A 75 -1.96 -5.01 -9.32
CA LEU A 75 -2.14 -5.99 -8.26
C LEU A 75 -0.80 -6.43 -7.65
N VAL A 76 0.21 -6.69 -8.48
CA VAL A 76 1.57 -7.04 -8.02
C VAL A 76 2.18 -5.90 -7.22
N MET A 77 2.03 -4.65 -7.68
CA MET A 77 2.50 -3.47 -6.94
C MET A 77 1.80 -3.34 -5.59
N GLU A 78 0.48 -3.57 -5.55
CA GLU A 78 -0.30 -3.54 -4.31
C GLU A 78 0.16 -4.60 -3.31
N ILE A 79 0.38 -5.83 -3.77
CA ILE A 79 0.90 -6.93 -2.94
C ILE A 79 2.31 -6.59 -2.44
N ALA A 80 3.21 -6.15 -3.33
CA ALA A 80 4.59 -5.82 -2.98
C ALA A 80 4.66 -4.71 -1.91
N PHE A 81 3.82 -3.68 -2.05
CA PHE A 81 3.71 -2.59 -1.10
C PHE A 81 3.28 -3.10 0.28
N PHE A 82 2.18 -3.85 0.39
CA PHE A 82 1.73 -4.33 1.70
C PHE A 82 2.65 -5.40 2.30
N VAL A 83 3.21 -6.30 1.49
CA VAL A 83 4.20 -7.28 1.96
C VAL A 83 5.44 -6.59 2.50
N SER A 84 5.94 -5.53 1.86
CA SER A 84 7.07 -4.77 2.38
C SER A 84 6.78 -4.15 3.76
N VAL A 85 5.56 -3.66 3.98
CA VAL A 85 5.15 -3.04 5.26
C VAL A 85 5.05 -4.09 6.36
N ILE A 86 4.46 -5.24 6.05
CA ILE A 86 4.39 -6.39 6.98
C ILE A 86 5.82 -6.83 7.36
N TRP A 87 6.70 -6.97 6.37
CA TRP A 87 8.10 -7.30 6.60
C TRP A 87 8.82 -6.26 7.45
N ILE A 88 8.60 -4.96 7.18
CA ILE A 88 9.16 -3.87 7.99
C ILE A 88 8.72 -4.00 9.46
N LEU A 89 7.42 -4.21 9.73
CA LEU A 89 6.93 -4.36 11.11
C LEU A 89 7.58 -5.55 11.80
N TYR A 90 7.72 -6.68 11.10
CA TYR A 90 8.41 -7.85 11.61
C TYR A 90 9.89 -7.56 11.90
N HIS A 91 10.59 -6.93 10.97
CA HIS A 91 12.00 -6.52 11.09
C HIS A 91 12.22 -5.56 12.26
N LEU A 92 11.26 -4.68 12.54
CA LEU A 92 11.29 -3.76 13.69
C LEU A 92 10.85 -4.39 15.01
N HIS A 93 10.64 -5.71 15.05
CA HIS A 93 10.14 -6.50 16.18
C HIS A 93 8.71 -6.15 16.64
N TYR A 94 7.94 -5.44 15.83
CA TYR A 94 6.51 -5.19 16.06
C TYR A 94 5.64 -6.37 15.57
N VAL A 95 5.96 -7.58 16.00
CA VAL A 95 5.37 -8.84 15.50
C VAL A 95 3.84 -8.88 15.60
N ARG A 96 3.27 -8.39 16.70
CA ARG A 96 1.81 -8.31 16.86
C ARG A 96 1.16 -7.42 15.80
N LEU A 97 1.73 -6.24 15.54
CA LEU A 97 1.22 -5.32 14.52
C LEU A 97 1.40 -5.88 13.11
N SER A 98 2.51 -6.59 12.85
CA SER A 98 2.74 -7.30 11.58
C SER A 98 1.61 -8.29 11.27
N TRP A 99 1.20 -9.09 12.25
CA TRP A 99 0.09 -10.04 12.09
C TRP A 99 -1.25 -9.36 11.92
N ILE A 100 -1.54 -8.32 12.72
CA ILE A 100 -2.80 -7.56 12.61
C ILE A 100 -2.91 -6.96 11.21
N LEU A 101 -1.88 -6.24 10.75
CA LEU A 101 -1.89 -5.60 9.43
C LEU A 101 -1.98 -6.64 8.30
N GLY A 102 -1.22 -7.73 8.38
CA GLY A 102 -1.28 -8.80 7.38
C GLY A 102 -2.64 -9.48 7.29
N LEU A 103 -3.29 -9.74 8.43
CA LEU A 103 -4.62 -10.31 8.47
C LEU A 103 -5.67 -9.32 7.93
N THR A 104 -5.59 -8.04 8.33
CA THR A 104 -6.49 -7.00 7.82
C THR A 104 -6.36 -6.81 6.32
N VAL A 105 -5.14 -6.78 5.77
CA VAL A 105 -4.90 -6.73 4.32
C VAL A 105 -5.53 -7.96 3.65
N THR A 106 -5.28 -9.16 4.16
CA THR A 106 -5.83 -10.41 3.59
C THR A 106 -7.35 -10.39 3.55
N ILE A 107 -8.00 -10.01 4.66
CA ILE A 107 -9.46 -9.91 4.76
C ILE A 107 -9.98 -8.82 3.81
N HIS A 108 -9.33 -7.66 3.74
CA HIS A 108 -9.70 -6.58 2.85
C HIS A 108 -9.69 -7.02 1.38
N TYR A 109 -8.64 -7.72 0.94
CA TYR A 109 -8.56 -8.25 -0.43
C TYR A 109 -9.57 -9.38 -0.69
N ALA A 110 -9.85 -10.23 0.30
CA ALA A 110 -10.88 -11.26 0.20
C ALA A 110 -12.28 -10.66 0.05
N ILE A 111 -12.60 -9.60 0.80
CA ILE A 111 -13.87 -8.86 0.66
C ILE A 111 -13.92 -8.10 -0.67
N SER A 112 -12.78 -7.61 -1.14
CA SER A 112 -12.63 -6.88 -2.40
C SER A 112 -12.44 -7.78 -3.62
N TYR A 113 -12.87 -9.05 -3.57
CA TYR A 113 -12.66 -10.03 -4.64
C TYR A 113 -13.17 -9.56 -6.00
N ASP A 114 -14.25 -8.77 -6.03
CA ASP A 114 -14.80 -8.19 -7.25
C ASP A 114 -13.79 -7.26 -7.95
N ARG A 115 -13.07 -6.43 -7.17
CA ARG A 115 -12.01 -5.57 -7.69
C ARG A 115 -10.78 -6.37 -8.10
N VAL A 116 -10.42 -7.40 -7.34
CA VAL A 116 -9.28 -8.27 -7.68
C VAL A 116 -9.53 -8.99 -9.01
N LEU A 117 -10.74 -9.54 -9.20
CA LEU A 117 -11.13 -10.18 -10.46
C LEU A 117 -11.18 -9.16 -11.61
N TRP A 118 -11.61 -7.93 -11.35
CA TRP A 118 -11.57 -6.86 -12.36
C TRP A 118 -10.13 -6.55 -12.79
N LEU A 119 -9.20 -6.41 -11.84
CA LEU A 119 -7.76 -6.19 -12.11
C LEU A 119 -7.09 -7.34 -12.86
N ILE A 120 -7.56 -8.58 -12.69
CA ILE A 120 -7.01 -9.72 -13.42
C ILE A 120 -7.47 -9.73 -14.89
N ARG A 121 -8.63 -9.11 -15.16
CA ARG A 121 -9.26 -9.11 -16.49
C ARG A 121 -8.91 -7.89 -17.36
N HIS A 122 -8.33 -6.85 -16.77
CA HIS A 122 -7.97 -5.57 -17.41
C HIS A 122 -6.49 -5.27 -17.19
#